data_AF-A0A951SL43-F1
#
_entry.id   AF-A0A951SL43-F1
#
_cell.length_a   1.000
_cell.length_b   1.000
_cell.length_c   1.000
_cell.angle_alpha   90.00
_cell.angle_beta   90.00
_cell.angle_gamma   90.00
#
_symmetry.space_group_name_H-M   'P 1'
#
loop_
_entity.id
_entity.type
_entity.pdbx_description
1 polymer ?
#
loop_
_entity_poly.entity_id
_entity_poly.type
_entity_poly.pdbx_seq_one_letter_code
_entity_poly.pdbx_strand_id
1 'polypeptide(L)'
;MAPIEPGAGTGLSHRLRTASRPTLIGYYVLLWLGPAGMLAAYWLIPSQSELLGAALAMVTLAWACLILMAFSRGVTDANFIFLFFFLIYQVVNPALYVSGTAWVGEGDFFVENWQAARIGSLYGLFGLATYAVGMWIGTRSPVRPSGEGRDLLTPWVTDRAVLILGVVAILAWAALFVRSGMPIDAFLGRPEERSRGGEDITSGGFGVFLELAFLMNIAVLVYFIGDPNRRIFSLSGASILYLVVLSNSIRGSRLVLVMSVVGVLVAQAVLRRGRSESAIPVSAARRVLQVGGMLLGGVALFVLAIGYGIYRTGGGNKELDVDRVLFFMANVFDTSITYFMVLQKVPSQIEYWMGKSFLTHGILRIPTVFFPEKYDHLWASAKFTLLFYGYDQNQAGTVARGFSMFAELFLNFGVYGIVIAMLFFGWMNTVLSRMAFRPGVTRYFIVLYVFYLLYFVPFSFKSGLSQAFVYADLKILPFILIVLLLRRLESMRPAAVMR
;
A
#
# COMPACT_ATOMS: atom_id res chain seq x y z
N MET A 1 -25.85 20.58 -45.51
CA MET A 1 -25.97 19.52 -44.49
C MET A 1 -25.14 18.33 -44.95
N ALA A 2 -23.97 18.13 -44.36
CA ALA A 2 -23.11 16.98 -44.65
C ALA A 2 -23.54 15.79 -43.77
N PRO A 3 -23.47 14.54 -44.25
CA PRO A 3 -23.90 13.38 -43.49
C PRO A 3 -22.93 13.12 -42.33
N ILE A 4 -23.49 12.89 -41.16
CA ILE A 4 -22.76 12.48 -39.96
C ILE A 4 -22.40 11.00 -40.14
N GLU A 5 -21.11 10.70 -40.29
CA GLU A 5 -20.62 9.32 -40.23
C GLU A 5 -20.89 8.72 -38.83
N PRO A 6 -21.41 7.49 -38.74
CA PRO A 6 -21.59 6.83 -37.45
C PRO A 6 -20.21 6.46 -36.89
N GLY A 7 -19.73 7.30 -35.98
CA GLY A 7 -18.47 7.12 -35.28
C GLY A 7 -18.35 5.73 -34.67
N ALA A 8 -17.20 5.10 -34.94
CA ALA A 8 -16.80 3.79 -34.47
C ALA A 8 -17.07 3.61 -32.97
N GLY A 9 -18.10 2.81 -32.66
CA GLY A 9 -18.40 2.33 -31.31
C GLY A 9 -17.28 1.43 -30.79
N THR A 10 -16.23 2.04 -30.25
CA THR A 10 -15.10 1.36 -29.63
C THR A 10 -15.17 1.52 -28.12
N GLY A 11 -15.16 0.39 -27.38
CA GLY A 11 -14.94 0.46 -25.94
C GLY A 11 -15.29 -0.80 -25.14
N LEU A 12 -16.40 -1.49 -25.47
CA LEU A 12 -16.83 -2.64 -24.67
C LEU A 12 -17.46 -3.77 -25.50
N SER A 13 -18.25 -3.42 -26.52
CA SER A 13 -18.91 -4.40 -27.40
C SER A 13 -17.91 -5.25 -28.19
N HIS A 14 -16.80 -4.68 -28.64
CA HIS A 14 -15.77 -5.40 -29.39
C HIS A 14 -14.91 -6.32 -28.49
N ARG A 15 -14.71 -5.97 -27.21
CA ARG A 15 -13.96 -6.82 -26.26
C ARG A 15 -14.82 -7.95 -25.66
N LEU A 16 -16.14 -7.76 -25.58
CA LEU A 16 -17.09 -8.82 -25.20
C LEU A 16 -17.47 -9.73 -26.37
N ARG A 17 -17.31 -9.29 -27.62
CA ARG A 17 -17.51 -10.13 -28.81
C ARG A 17 -16.36 -11.08 -29.12
N THR A 18 -15.14 -10.79 -28.65
CA THR A 18 -13.97 -11.63 -28.92
C THR A 18 -13.66 -12.67 -27.84
N ALA A 19 -14.25 -12.57 -26.65
CA ALA A 19 -14.29 -13.69 -25.72
C ALA A 19 -15.51 -14.56 -26.09
N SER A 20 -15.29 -15.82 -26.45
CA SER A 20 -16.41 -16.71 -26.78
C SER A 20 -17.32 -16.81 -25.54
N ARG A 21 -18.66 -16.81 -25.73
CA ARG A 21 -19.61 -17.09 -24.64
C ARG A 21 -19.19 -18.28 -23.74
N PRO A 22 -18.63 -19.39 -24.27
CA PRO A 22 -18.08 -20.45 -23.44
C PRO A 22 -16.81 -20.09 -22.66
N THR A 23 -15.99 -19.11 -23.07
CA THR A 23 -14.90 -18.62 -22.20
C THR A 23 -15.48 -17.84 -21.03
N LEU A 24 -16.42 -16.92 -21.26
CA LEU A 24 -17.08 -16.16 -20.18
C LEU A 24 -17.85 -17.08 -19.22
N ILE A 25 -18.59 -18.07 -19.74
CA ILE A 25 -19.27 -19.08 -18.94
C ILE A 25 -18.25 -19.96 -18.22
N GLY A 26 -17.19 -20.43 -18.89
CA GLY A 26 -16.09 -21.18 -18.27
C GLY A 26 -15.36 -20.38 -17.19
N TYR A 27 -15.25 -19.06 -17.34
CA TYR A 27 -14.69 -18.15 -16.34
C TYR A 27 -15.61 -17.97 -15.13
N TYR A 28 -16.92 -17.79 -15.32
CA TYR A 28 -17.88 -17.79 -14.21
C TYR A 28 -17.91 -19.16 -13.52
N VAL A 29 -17.89 -20.24 -14.29
CA VAL A 29 -17.87 -21.62 -13.81
C VAL A 29 -16.59 -21.90 -13.02
N LEU A 30 -15.40 -21.44 -13.44
CA LEU A 30 -14.16 -21.62 -12.67
C LEU A 30 -14.08 -20.73 -11.42
N LEU A 31 -14.58 -19.49 -11.50
CA LEU A 31 -14.62 -18.54 -10.36
C LEU A 31 -15.58 -19.01 -9.26
N TRP A 32 -16.62 -19.74 -9.64
CA TRP A 32 -17.64 -20.25 -8.71
C TRP A 32 -17.43 -21.73 -8.36
N LEU A 33 -17.17 -22.63 -9.31
CA LEU A 33 -17.04 -24.08 -9.03
C LEU A 33 -15.74 -24.47 -8.35
N GLY A 34 -14.64 -23.75 -8.54
CA GLY A 34 -13.40 -24.04 -7.80
C GLY A 34 -13.61 -23.79 -6.31
N PRO A 35 -13.94 -22.56 -5.90
CA PRO A 35 -14.27 -22.24 -4.52
C PRO A 35 -15.51 -22.95 -3.99
N ALA A 36 -16.59 -23.09 -4.77
CA ALA A 36 -17.80 -23.79 -4.33
C ALA A 36 -17.60 -25.31 -4.26
N GLY A 37 -16.78 -25.91 -5.13
CA GLY A 37 -16.41 -27.32 -5.09
C GLY A 37 -15.49 -27.63 -3.92
N MET A 38 -14.55 -26.74 -3.60
CA MET A 38 -13.69 -26.87 -2.42
C MET A 38 -14.45 -26.54 -1.12
N LEU A 39 -15.39 -25.59 -1.13
CA LEU A 39 -16.33 -25.34 -0.02
C LEU A 39 -17.27 -26.52 0.17
N ALA A 40 -17.83 -27.09 -0.91
CA ALA A 40 -18.66 -28.28 -0.83
C ALA A 40 -17.86 -29.48 -0.31
N ALA A 41 -16.63 -29.71 -0.80
CA ALA A 41 -15.73 -30.72 -0.27
C ALA A 41 -15.43 -30.48 1.22
N TYR A 42 -15.24 -29.22 1.63
CA TYR A 42 -15.03 -28.83 3.03
C TYR A 42 -16.26 -29.07 3.94
N TRP A 43 -17.49 -28.87 3.43
CA TRP A 43 -18.73 -29.18 4.16
C TRP A 43 -19.05 -30.68 4.18
N LEU A 44 -18.52 -31.43 3.21
CA LEU A 44 -18.72 -32.87 3.06
C LEU A 44 -17.67 -33.71 3.80
N ILE A 45 -16.53 -33.15 4.20
CA ILE A 45 -15.50 -33.85 4.96
C ILE A 45 -15.81 -33.71 6.47
N PRO A 46 -16.14 -34.82 7.17
CA PRO A 46 -16.34 -34.80 8.62
C PRO A 46 -15.08 -34.32 9.35
N SER A 47 -15.31 -33.65 10.47
CA SER A 47 -14.45 -32.78 11.29
C SER A 47 -13.17 -33.38 11.90
N GLN A 48 -12.44 -34.29 11.26
CA GLN A 48 -11.33 -34.99 11.93
C GLN A 48 -9.95 -34.31 11.87
N SER A 49 -9.75 -33.20 11.15
CA SER A 49 -8.61 -32.31 11.47
C SER A 49 -8.90 -30.84 11.11
N GLU A 50 -8.77 -29.96 12.11
CA GLU A 50 -8.82 -28.51 11.92
C GLU A 50 -7.77 -28.02 10.92
N LEU A 51 -6.62 -28.71 10.91
CA LEU A 51 -5.54 -28.58 9.93
C LEU A 51 -6.06 -28.71 8.48
N LEU A 52 -6.76 -29.80 8.14
CA LEU A 52 -7.26 -29.99 6.77
C LEU A 52 -8.27 -28.91 6.39
N GLY A 53 -9.16 -28.53 7.31
CA GLY A 53 -10.11 -27.46 7.09
C GLY A 53 -9.45 -26.09 6.85
N ALA A 54 -8.43 -25.76 7.63
CA ALA A 54 -7.63 -24.54 7.45
C ALA A 54 -6.85 -24.56 6.13
N ALA A 55 -6.17 -25.66 5.81
CA ALA A 55 -5.41 -25.83 4.59
C ALA A 55 -6.29 -25.68 3.35
N LEU A 56 -7.46 -26.34 3.31
CA LEU A 56 -8.40 -26.22 2.20
C LEU A 56 -8.92 -24.78 2.03
N ALA A 57 -9.26 -24.10 3.12
CA ALA A 57 -9.72 -22.72 3.10
C ALA A 57 -8.62 -21.75 2.59
N MET A 58 -7.38 -21.90 3.08
CA MET A 58 -6.24 -21.10 2.64
C MET A 58 -5.89 -21.33 1.17
N VAL A 59 -5.86 -22.59 0.71
CA VAL A 59 -5.61 -22.92 -0.70
C VAL A 59 -6.69 -22.32 -1.59
N THR A 60 -7.96 -22.42 -1.18
CA THR A 60 -9.07 -21.83 -1.92
C THR A 60 -8.96 -20.32 -1.99
N LEU A 61 -8.60 -19.67 -0.87
CA LEU A 61 -8.40 -18.24 -0.80
C LEU A 61 -7.24 -17.78 -1.70
N ALA A 62 -6.12 -18.51 -1.68
CA ALA A 62 -4.98 -18.29 -2.56
C ALA A 62 -5.37 -18.41 -4.03
N TRP A 63 -6.07 -19.48 -4.39
CA TRP A 63 -6.51 -19.75 -5.76
C TRP A 63 -7.45 -18.67 -6.28
N ALA A 64 -8.46 -18.30 -5.49
CA ALA A 64 -9.39 -17.23 -5.85
C ALA A 64 -8.65 -15.90 -6.06
N CYS A 65 -7.67 -15.59 -5.20
CA CYS A 65 -6.85 -14.39 -5.33
C CYS A 65 -6.01 -14.41 -6.62
N LEU A 66 -5.34 -15.52 -6.92
CA LEU A 66 -4.54 -15.69 -8.14
C LEU A 66 -5.38 -15.58 -9.42
N ILE A 67 -6.59 -16.14 -9.42
CA ILE A 67 -7.55 -15.99 -10.51
C ILE A 67 -7.91 -14.51 -10.72
N LEU A 68 -8.28 -13.80 -9.64
CA LEU A 68 -8.64 -12.38 -9.73
C LEU A 68 -7.45 -11.51 -10.18
N MET A 69 -6.23 -11.84 -9.74
CA MET A 69 -5.01 -11.19 -10.21
C MET A 69 -4.77 -11.41 -11.70
N ALA A 70 -5.04 -12.62 -12.22
CA ALA A 70 -4.92 -12.93 -13.65
C ALA A 70 -5.87 -12.10 -14.53
N PHE A 71 -7.00 -11.64 -13.98
CA PHE A 71 -7.94 -10.74 -14.65
C PHE A 71 -7.54 -9.26 -14.64
N SER A 72 -6.53 -8.87 -13.87
CA SER A 72 -6.03 -7.49 -13.82
C SER A 72 -5.25 -7.11 -15.09
N ARG A 73 -5.14 -5.81 -15.39
CA ARG A 73 -4.45 -5.31 -16.60
C ARG A 73 -2.92 -5.33 -16.49
N GLY A 74 -2.37 -5.77 -15.35
CA GLY A 74 -0.94 -5.91 -15.07
C GLY A 74 -0.57 -5.37 -13.70
N VAL A 75 0.73 -5.38 -13.40
CA VAL A 75 1.25 -5.07 -12.05
C VAL A 75 1.05 -3.62 -11.60
N THR A 76 0.71 -2.73 -12.51
CA THR A 76 0.38 -1.33 -12.20
C THR A 76 -1.12 -1.12 -12.01
N ASP A 77 -1.92 -2.19 -12.06
CA ASP A 77 -3.36 -2.17 -11.77
C ASP A 77 -3.59 -2.21 -10.25
N ALA A 78 -4.44 -1.33 -9.76
CA ALA A 78 -4.82 -1.29 -8.35
C ALA A 78 -5.39 -2.61 -7.83
N ASN A 79 -6.14 -3.34 -8.67
CA ASN A 79 -6.64 -4.65 -8.28
C ASN A 79 -5.50 -5.65 -8.10
N PHE A 80 -4.50 -5.65 -8.98
CA PHE A 80 -3.36 -6.55 -8.87
C PHE A 80 -2.61 -6.31 -7.55
N ILE A 81 -2.29 -5.04 -7.27
CA ILE A 81 -1.53 -4.67 -6.07
C ILE A 81 -2.31 -5.00 -4.81
N PHE A 82 -3.62 -4.67 -4.76
CA PHE A 82 -4.46 -4.99 -3.61
C PHE A 82 -4.54 -6.50 -3.36
N LEU A 83 -4.79 -7.29 -4.41
CA LEU A 83 -4.88 -8.74 -4.32
C LEU A 83 -3.53 -9.38 -3.95
N PHE A 84 -2.42 -8.83 -4.45
CA PHE A 84 -1.09 -9.27 -4.05
C PHE A 84 -0.84 -9.09 -2.55
N PHE A 85 -1.18 -7.92 -2.00
CA PHE A 85 -1.10 -7.71 -0.55
C PHE A 85 -2.10 -8.55 0.22
N PHE A 86 -3.31 -8.73 -0.29
CA PHE A 86 -4.28 -9.64 0.30
C PHE A 86 -3.73 -11.06 0.40
N LEU A 87 -3.13 -11.60 -0.67
CA LEU A 87 -2.49 -12.91 -0.67
C LEU A 87 -1.37 -13.01 0.38
N ILE A 88 -0.52 -12.00 0.47
CA ILE A 88 0.57 -11.98 1.47
C ILE A 88 0.00 -11.96 2.90
N TYR A 89 -0.88 -11.02 3.20
CA TYR A 89 -1.33 -10.76 4.57
C TYR A 89 -2.41 -11.73 5.07
N GLN A 90 -3.20 -12.34 4.17
CA GLN A 90 -4.32 -13.21 4.55
C GLN A 90 -4.04 -14.69 4.28
N VAL A 91 -3.00 -15.03 3.50
CA VAL A 91 -2.64 -16.42 3.19
C VAL A 91 -1.21 -16.73 3.56
N VAL A 92 -0.23 -16.07 2.92
CA VAL A 92 1.19 -16.46 3.02
C VAL A 92 1.71 -16.31 4.45
N ASN A 93 1.55 -15.13 5.06
CA ASN A 93 2.09 -14.92 6.39
C ASN A 93 1.39 -15.77 7.45
N PRO A 94 0.04 -15.81 7.52
CA PRO A 94 -0.64 -16.73 8.43
C PRO A 94 -0.17 -18.18 8.25
N ALA A 95 -0.03 -18.68 7.01
CA ALA A 95 0.46 -20.02 6.77
C ALA A 95 1.86 -20.26 7.35
N LEU A 96 2.79 -19.31 7.16
CA LEU A 96 4.15 -19.39 7.72
C LEU A 96 4.16 -19.39 9.25
N TYR A 97 3.22 -18.67 9.88
CA TYR A 97 3.11 -18.64 11.33
C TYR A 97 2.49 -19.92 11.91
N VAL A 98 1.41 -20.44 11.31
CA VAL A 98 0.81 -21.70 11.82
C VAL A 98 1.73 -22.89 11.57
N SER A 99 2.53 -22.89 10.50
CA SER A 99 3.53 -23.93 10.23
C SER A 99 4.78 -23.85 11.12
N GLY A 100 4.88 -22.84 11.99
CA GLY A 100 6.08 -22.59 12.82
C GLY A 100 7.31 -22.16 12.02
N THR A 101 7.17 -21.89 10.72
CA THR A 101 8.28 -21.46 9.84
C THR A 101 8.71 -20.01 10.12
N ALA A 102 7.78 -19.19 10.60
CA ALA A 102 8.05 -17.83 11.08
C ALA A 102 7.94 -17.79 12.61
N TRP A 103 9.07 -17.60 13.30
CA TRP A 103 9.11 -17.53 14.76
C TRP A 103 8.79 -16.12 15.29
N VAL A 104 8.00 -16.03 16.36
CA VAL A 104 7.59 -14.78 17.03
C VAL A 104 7.95 -14.81 18.51
N GLY A 105 9.23 -14.89 18.86
CA GLY A 105 9.62 -14.78 20.27
C GLY A 105 8.89 -15.78 21.18
N GLU A 106 8.51 -15.33 22.38
CA GLU A 106 7.70 -16.08 23.37
C GLU A 106 6.19 -16.16 23.00
N GLY A 107 5.80 -15.75 21.79
CA GLY A 107 4.41 -15.66 21.35
C GLY A 107 3.95 -16.88 20.57
N ASP A 108 3.76 -18.02 21.23
CA ASP A 108 3.29 -19.28 20.61
C ASP A 108 1.81 -19.26 20.15
N PHE A 109 1.09 -18.16 20.34
CA PHE A 109 -0.38 -18.11 20.21
C PHE A 109 -0.93 -18.54 18.84
N PHE A 110 -0.20 -18.29 17.75
CA PHE A 110 -0.66 -18.63 16.40
C PHE A 110 -0.04 -19.92 15.85
N VAL A 111 1.02 -20.41 16.48
CA VAL A 111 1.61 -21.73 16.17
C VAL A 111 0.55 -22.77 16.59
N GLU A 112 0.19 -23.67 15.68
CA GLU A 112 -0.83 -24.72 15.90
C GLU A 112 -2.29 -24.26 16.06
N ASN A 113 -2.60 -22.96 15.99
CA ASN A 113 -3.98 -22.47 16.07
C ASN A 113 -4.72 -22.54 14.71
N TRP A 114 -4.87 -23.78 14.22
CA TRP A 114 -5.51 -24.10 12.94
C TRP A 114 -6.99 -23.68 12.91
N GLN A 115 -7.67 -23.65 14.05
CA GLN A 115 -9.03 -23.15 14.15
C GLN A 115 -9.14 -21.65 13.80
N ALA A 116 -8.27 -20.80 14.36
CA ALA A 116 -8.26 -19.38 14.04
C ALA A 116 -7.95 -19.15 12.56
N ALA A 117 -6.94 -19.84 12.04
CA ALA A 117 -6.57 -19.82 10.63
C ALA A 117 -7.72 -20.22 9.70
N ARG A 118 -8.46 -21.27 10.04
CA ARG A 118 -9.67 -21.73 9.34
C ARG A 118 -10.73 -20.64 9.32
N ILE A 119 -11.11 -20.11 10.48
CA ILE A 119 -12.18 -19.09 10.61
C ILE A 119 -11.79 -17.81 9.86
N GLY A 120 -10.56 -17.32 10.04
CA GLY A 120 -10.07 -16.13 9.35
C GLY A 120 -10.04 -16.29 7.83
N SER A 121 -9.66 -17.48 7.34
CA SER A 121 -9.69 -17.78 5.90
C SER A 121 -11.10 -17.79 5.32
N LEU A 122 -12.10 -18.29 6.07
CA LEU A 122 -13.50 -18.26 5.64
C LEU A 122 -14.04 -16.83 5.51
N TYR A 123 -13.79 -15.99 6.51
CA TYR A 123 -14.15 -14.57 6.40
C TYR A 123 -13.34 -13.86 5.31
N GLY A 124 -12.09 -14.25 5.10
CA GLY A 124 -11.26 -13.82 3.97
C GLY A 124 -11.90 -14.14 2.62
N LEU A 125 -12.44 -15.35 2.45
CA LEU A 125 -13.17 -15.77 1.23
C LEU A 125 -14.43 -14.92 1.02
N PHE A 126 -15.17 -14.64 2.08
CA PHE A 126 -16.35 -13.77 2.00
C PHE A 126 -15.98 -12.33 1.63
N GLY A 127 -14.91 -11.80 2.22
CA GLY A 127 -14.30 -10.53 1.83
C GLY A 127 -13.87 -10.51 0.36
N LEU A 128 -13.24 -11.59 -0.13
CA LEU A 128 -12.79 -11.67 -1.51
C LEU A 128 -13.95 -11.77 -2.52
N ALA A 129 -15.02 -12.49 -2.17
CA ALA A 129 -16.23 -12.54 -2.97
C ALA A 129 -16.89 -11.17 -3.09
N THR A 130 -16.99 -10.43 -1.99
CA THR A 130 -17.55 -9.07 -1.98
C THR A 130 -16.65 -8.07 -2.71
N TYR A 131 -15.33 -8.25 -2.64
CA TYR A 131 -14.39 -7.52 -3.49
C TYR A 131 -14.61 -7.77 -4.99
N ALA A 132 -14.83 -9.03 -5.39
CA ALA A 132 -15.14 -9.36 -6.78
C ALA A 132 -16.46 -8.72 -7.26
N VAL A 133 -17.48 -8.66 -6.39
CA VAL A 133 -18.72 -7.89 -6.66
C VAL A 133 -18.39 -6.41 -6.84
N GLY A 134 -17.54 -5.85 -5.96
CA GLY A 134 -17.07 -4.47 -6.06
C GLY A 134 -16.38 -4.20 -7.41
N MET A 135 -15.49 -5.09 -7.84
CA MET A 135 -14.86 -5.02 -9.16
C MET A 135 -15.90 -5.03 -10.28
N TRP A 136 -16.90 -5.91 -10.20
CA TRP A 136 -17.98 -5.99 -11.18
C TRP A 136 -18.80 -4.69 -11.27
N ILE A 137 -19.16 -4.08 -10.13
CA ILE A 137 -19.80 -2.76 -10.07
C ILE A 137 -18.87 -1.70 -10.66
N GLY A 138 -17.59 -1.77 -10.30
CA GLY A 138 -16.52 -0.95 -10.82
C GLY A 138 -16.53 -0.97 -12.34
N THR A 139 -16.47 -2.13 -12.99
CA THR A 139 -16.43 -2.23 -14.46
C THR A 139 -17.60 -1.55 -15.17
N ARG A 140 -18.77 -1.46 -14.53
CA ARG A 140 -19.99 -0.82 -15.05
C ARG A 140 -20.12 0.65 -14.67
N SER A 141 -19.41 1.09 -13.64
CA SER A 141 -19.49 2.46 -13.17
C SER A 141 -19.00 3.41 -14.27
N PRO A 142 -19.77 4.46 -14.59
CA PRO A 142 -19.39 5.44 -15.60
C PRO A 142 -18.16 6.19 -15.09
N VAL A 143 -17.04 6.00 -15.77
CA VAL A 143 -15.91 6.90 -15.60
C VAL A 143 -16.12 7.97 -16.65
N ARG A 144 -16.50 9.17 -16.21
CA ARG A 144 -16.59 10.32 -17.12
C ARG A 144 -15.21 10.59 -17.72
N PRO A 145 -15.11 11.04 -18.97
CA PRO A 145 -13.87 11.66 -19.41
C PRO A 145 -13.53 12.74 -18.38
N SER A 146 -12.28 12.84 -17.96
CA SER A 146 -11.79 14.05 -17.31
C SER A 146 -11.89 15.14 -18.38
N GLY A 147 -13.09 15.67 -18.59
CA GLY A 147 -13.43 16.43 -19.79
C GLY A 147 -12.48 17.59 -19.91
N GLU A 148 -11.60 17.57 -20.92
CA GLU A 148 -10.51 18.53 -21.17
C GLU A 148 -10.00 19.26 -19.91
N GLY A 149 -9.87 18.50 -18.82
CA GLY A 149 -9.62 19.05 -17.52
C GLY A 149 -8.16 19.43 -17.53
N ARG A 150 -7.88 20.73 -17.60
CA ARG A 150 -6.51 21.27 -17.57
C ARG A 150 -5.73 20.51 -16.51
N ASP A 151 -4.79 19.66 -16.95
CA ASP A 151 -3.91 18.90 -16.06
C ASP A 151 -3.37 19.86 -15.02
N LEU A 152 -3.44 19.56 -13.72
CA LEU A 152 -2.97 20.50 -12.70
C LEU A 152 -1.44 20.62 -12.64
N LEU A 153 -0.69 19.77 -13.35
CA LEU A 153 0.77 19.81 -13.44
C LEU A 153 1.26 20.26 -14.83
N THR A 154 1.16 21.55 -15.15
CA THR A 154 1.81 22.18 -16.32
C THR A 154 3.31 22.14 -16.13
N PRO A 155 4.11 22.35 -17.19
CA PRO A 155 5.56 22.48 -17.05
C PRO A 155 5.95 23.47 -15.95
N TRP A 156 5.33 24.65 -15.93
CA TRP A 156 5.58 25.68 -14.91
C TRP A 156 5.24 25.22 -13.48
N VAL A 157 4.05 24.66 -13.28
CA VAL A 157 3.64 24.13 -11.95
C VAL A 157 4.54 22.97 -11.53
N THR A 158 4.91 22.08 -12.46
CA THR A 158 5.75 20.91 -12.19
C THR A 158 7.11 21.34 -11.65
N ASP A 159 7.81 22.24 -12.35
CA ASP A 159 9.16 22.65 -11.96
C ASP A 159 9.15 23.34 -10.59
N ARG A 160 8.15 24.19 -10.32
CA ARG A 160 8.00 24.86 -9.03
C ARG A 160 7.55 23.93 -7.91
N ALA A 161 6.67 22.98 -8.20
CA ALA A 161 6.23 21.98 -7.22
C ALA A 161 7.41 21.12 -6.78
N VAL A 162 8.25 20.63 -7.72
CA VAL A 162 9.46 19.86 -7.39
C VAL A 162 10.37 20.65 -6.46
N LEU A 163 10.62 21.92 -6.77
CA LEU A 163 11.47 22.79 -5.95
C LEU A 163 10.87 22.99 -4.54
N ILE A 164 9.60 23.38 -4.44
CA ILE A 164 8.96 23.66 -3.14
C ILE A 164 8.90 22.40 -2.29
N LEU A 165 8.48 21.27 -2.85
CA LEU A 165 8.43 19.99 -2.13
C LEU A 165 9.83 19.59 -1.64
N GLY A 166 10.85 19.74 -2.49
CA GLY A 166 12.24 19.45 -2.14
C GLY A 166 12.76 20.34 -1.00
N VAL A 167 12.52 21.65 -1.08
CA VAL A 167 12.91 22.61 -0.04
C VAL A 167 12.22 22.31 1.28
N VAL A 168 10.90 22.08 1.27
CA VAL A 168 10.15 21.75 2.50
C VAL A 168 10.69 20.46 3.12
N ALA A 169 10.96 19.44 2.32
CA ALA A 169 11.52 18.18 2.81
C ALA A 169 12.92 18.35 3.41
N ILE A 170 13.79 19.13 2.77
CA ILE A 170 15.15 19.41 3.27
C ILE A 170 15.10 20.24 4.54
N LEU A 171 14.25 21.26 4.61
CA LEU A 171 14.08 22.07 5.82
C LEU A 171 13.53 21.23 6.98
N ALA A 172 12.57 20.34 6.72
CA ALA A 172 12.05 19.43 7.73
C ALA A 172 13.14 18.45 8.21
N TRP A 173 13.93 17.92 7.28
CA TRP A 173 15.09 17.08 7.62
C TRP A 173 16.15 17.84 8.42
N ALA A 174 16.49 19.07 8.03
CA ALA A 174 17.47 19.91 8.72
C ALA A 174 16.99 20.29 10.12
N ALA A 175 15.70 20.61 10.28
CA ALA A 175 15.09 20.87 11.58
C ALA A 175 15.16 19.63 12.48
N LEU A 176 14.90 18.42 11.94
CA LEU A 176 15.09 17.17 12.67
C LEU A 176 16.56 16.97 13.05
N PHE A 177 17.50 17.18 12.13
CA PHE A 177 18.94 16.99 12.32
C PHE A 177 19.52 17.91 13.40
N VAL A 178 19.24 19.21 13.31
CA VAL A 178 19.72 20.21 14.28
C VAL A 178 19.16 19.90 15.67
N ARG A 179 17.87 19.51 15.73
CA ARG A 179 17.19 19.28 17.00
C ARG A 179 17.50 17.91 17.62
N SER A 180 17.85 16.92 16.81
CA SER A 180 18.32 15.62 17.29
C SER A 180 19.76 15.65 17.80
N GLY A 181 20.46 16.79 17.66
CA GLY A 181 21.85 16.93 18.09
C GLY A 181 22.79 15.96 17.37
N MET A 182 22.43 15.51 16.16
CA MET A 182 23.25 14.55 15.42
C MET A 182 24.62 15.18 15.08
N PRO A 183 25.74 14.50 15.37
CA PRO A 183 27.06 15.00 15.03
C PRO A 183 27.22 15.09 13.51
N ILE A 184 27.96 16.09 13.04
CA ILE A 184 28.23 16.30 11.61
C ILE A 184 28.92 15.08 10.98
N ASP A 185 29.64 14.28 11.77
CA ASP A 185 30.29 13.04 11.33
C ASP A 185 29.30 11.96 10.89
N ALA A 186 28.05 12.00 11.38
CA ALA A 186 26.97 11.15 10.88
C ALA A 186 26.61 11.46 9.41
N PHE A 187 26.79 12.71 8.96
CA PHE A 187 26.61 13.11 7.57
C PHE A 187 27.71 12.53 6.65
N LEU A 188 28.91 12.31 7.19
CA LEU A 188 30.06 11.74 6.49
C LEU A 188 30.07 10.19 6.52
N GLY A 189 29.01 9.56 7.04
CA GLY A 189 28.90 8.11 7.10
C GLY A 189 29.73 7.45 8.22
N ARG A 190 30.15 8.22 9.23
CA ARG A 190 30.89 7.73 10.40
C ARG A 190 30.10 7.98 11.70
N PRO A 191 28.93 7.34 11.92
CA PRO A 191 28.26 7.45 13.20
C PRO A 191 29.12 6.76 14.28
N GLU A 192 29.57 7.52 15.29
CA GLU A 192 30.16 6.93 16.49
C GLU A 192 29.16 5.96 17.13
N GLU A 193 29.65 4.85 17.68
CA GLU A 193 28.82 3.82 18.32
C GLU A 193 27.93 4.37 19.45
N ARG A 194 28.26 5.54 20.01
CA ARG A 194 27.55 6.20 21.10
C ARG A 194 26.33 7.02 20.69
N SER A 195 26.15 7.40 19.42
CA SER A 195 24.95 8.13 18.98
C SER A 195 23.75 7.21 18.70
N ARG A 196 23.84 5.94 19.10
CA ARG A 196 22.81 4.90 18.87
C ARG A 196 21.65 4.94 19.88
N GLY A 197 21.74 5.74 20.95
CA GLY A 197 20.69 5.88 21.96
C GLY A 197 19.87 7.15 21.75
N GLY A 198 18.66 7.02 21.24
CA GLY A 198 17.76 8.16 21.09
C GLY A 198 16.49 7.85 20.30
N GLU A 199 15.80 6.77 20.65
CA GLU A 199 14.39 6.57 20.23
C GLU A 199 13.49 7.74 20.69
N ASP A 200 13.99 8.55 21.63
CA ASP A 200 13.45 9.83 22.05
C ASP A 200 13.33 10.90 20.94
N ILE A 201 14.03 10.75 19.81
CA ILE A 201 13.88 11.68 18.68
C ILE A 201 12.47 11.59 18.06
N THR A 202 11.78 10.44 18.22
CA THR A 202 10.42 10.23 17.70
C THR A 202 9.31 10.43 18.73
N SER A 203 9.60 10.38 20.03
CA SER A 203 8.61 10.44 21.13
C SER A 203 8.17 11.86 21.52
N GLY A 204 8.84 12.91 21.03
CA GLY A 204 8.62 14.32 21.43
C GLY A 204 7.69 15.18 20.54
N GLY A 205 6.79 14.60 19.74
CA GLY A 205 5.90 15.37 18.86
C GLY A 205 6.51 15.82 17.53
N PHE A 206 7.65 15.23 17.14
CA PHE A 206 8.38 15.55 15.90
C PHE A 206 7.94 14.75 14.67
N GLY A 207 6.94 13.89 14.81
CA GLY A 207 6.40 13.07 13.72
C GLY A 207 6.02 13.90 12.49
N VAL A 208 5.53 15.13 12.66
CA VAL A 208 5.17 16.01 11.54
C VAL A 208 6.36 16.34 10.65
N PHE A 209 7.55 16.64 11.20
CA PHE A 209 8.74 16.92 10.39
C PHE A 209 9.22 15.66 9.66
N LEU A 210 9.10 14.50 10.30
CA LEU A 210 9.40 13.20 9.68
C LEU A 210 8.48 12.93 8.48
N GLU A 211 7.20 13.29 8.60
CA GLU A 211 6.24 13.17 7.50
C GLU A 211 6.43 14.23 6.42
N LEU A 212 6.89 15.43 6.74
CA LEU A 212 7.24 16.45 5.74
C LEU A 212 8.51 16.10 4.96
N ALA A 213 9.48 15.44 5.57
CA ALA A 213 10.66 14.92 4.86
C ALA A 213 10.27 13.93 3.75
N PHE A 214 9.11 13.24 3.88
CA PHE A 214 8.59 12.36 2.85
C PHE A 214 8.27 13.09 1.53
N LEU A 215 8.00 14.41 1.56
CA LEU A 215 7.64 15.18 0.37
C LEU A 215 8.72 15.11 -0.73
N MET A 216 9.97 14.76 -0.40
CA MET A 216 11.01 14.48 -1.39
C MET A 216 10.66 13.28 -2.30
N ASN A 217 9.99 12.24 -1.78
CA ASN A 217 9.51 11.11 -2.57
C ASN A 217 8.45 11.58 -3.60
N ILE A 218 7.57 12.49 -3.19
CA ILE A 218 6.58 13.08 -4.08
C ILE A 218 7.26 13.99 -5.11
N ALA A 219 8.27 14.77 -4.70
CA ALA A 219 9.06 15.61 -5.60
C ALA A 219 9.73 14.79 -6.71
N VAL A 220 10.34 13.65 -6.38
CA VAL A 220 10.91 12.71 -7.36
C VAL A 220 9.84 12.22 -8.33
N LEU A 221 8.68 11.82 -7.81
CA LEU A 221 7.58 11.33 -8.65
C LEU A 221 7.09 12.41 -9.63
N VAL A 222 6.87 13.64 -9.14
CA VAL A 222 6.49 14.80 -9.96
C VAL A 222 7.55 15.13 -11.00
N TYR A 223 8.84 15.08 -10.63
CA TYR A 223 9.96 15.34 -11.52
C TYR A 223 10.00 14.38 -12.71
N PHE A 224 9.82 13.07 -12.49
CA PHE A 224 9.85 12.09 -13.58
C PHE A 224 8.54 12.01 -14.37
N ILE A 225 7.41 12.40 -13.79
CA ILE A 225 6.14 12.49 -14.51
C ILE A 225 6.10 13.73 -15.43
N GLY A 226 6.80 14.81 -15.05
CA GLY A 226 6.91 16.04 -15.85
C GLY A 226 7.44 15.81 -17.27
N ASP A 227 8.36 14.85 -17.41
CA ASP A 227 8.87 14.38 -18.70
C ASP A 227 9.18 12.86 -18.64
N PRO A 228 8.32 12.01 -19.24
CA PRO A 228 8.47 10.56 -19.22
C PRO A 228 9.71 10.01 -19.92
N ASN A 229 10.41 10.86 -20.68
CA ASN A 229 11.64 10.50 -21.38
C ASN A 229 12.90 10.75 -20.51
N ARG A 230 12.76 11.38 -19.34
CA ARG A 230 13.86 11.58 -18.40
C ARG A 230 14.47 10.24 -17.99
N ARG A 231 15.78 10.12 -18.18
CA ARG A 231 16.56 8.95 -17.78
C ARG A 231 16.79 9.01 -16.27
N ILE A 232 16.49 7.91 -15.58
CA ILE A 232 16.72 7.76 -14.13
C ILE A 232 18.21 7.98 -13.79
N PHE A 233 19.11 7.47 -14.63
CA PHE A 233 20.57 7.56 -14.47
C PHE A 233 21.19 8.85 -15.05
N SER A 234 20.41 9.90 -15.28
CA SER A 234 20.96 11.24 -15.59
C SER A 234 21.54 11.87 -14.32
N LEU A 235 22.46 12.83 -14.45
CA LEU A 235 23.04 13.54 -13.29
C LEU A 235 21.94 14.17 -12.42
N SER A 236 20.95 14.81 -13.03
CA SER A 236 19.80 15.41 -12.33
C SER A 236 18.88 14.35 -11.70
N GLY A 237 18.63 13.23 -12.40
CA GLY A 237 17.89 12.08 -11.87
C GLY A 237 18.57 11.42 -10.66
N ALA A 238 19.89 11.22 -10.75
CA ALA A 238 20.69 10.70 -9.65
C ALA A 238 20.72 11.66 -8.46
N SER A 239 20.86 12.96 -8.72
CA SER A 239 20.88 14.00 -7.68
C SER A 239 19.57 14.04 -6.88
N ILE A 240 18.42 14.03 -7.56
CA ILE A 240 17.11 14.08 -6.85
C ILE A 240 16.82 12.77 -6.10
N LEU A 241 17.27 11.62 -6.61
CA LEU A 241 17.19 10.36 -5.89
C LEU A 241 18.11 10.33 -4.67
N TYR A 242 19.31 10.91 -4.78
CA TYR A 242 20.20 11.07 -3.63
C TYR A 242 19.57 11.94 -2.53
N LEU A 243 18.80 12.98 -2.90
CA LEU A 243 18.04 13.76 -1.92
C LEU A 243 16.95 12.95 -1.22
N VAL A 244 16.35 11.93 -1.86
CA VAL A 244 15.46 10.98 -1.18
C VAL A 244 16.24 10.17 -0.13
N VAL A 245 17.44 9.70 -0.47
CA VAL A 245 18.31 8.99 0.48
C VAL A 245 18.65 9.88 1.67
N LEU A 246 19.07 11.12 1.41
CA LEU A 246 19.41 12.08 2.44
C LEU A 246 18.21 12.38 3.35
N SER A 247 17.06 12.77 2.78
CA SER A 247 15.85 13.13 3.54
C SER A 247 15.27 11.98 4.36
N ASN A 248 15.53 10.72 3.98
CA ASN A 248 15.06 9.54 4.72
C ASN A 248 16.15 8.90 5.60
N SER A 249 17.36 9.47 5.65
CA SER A 249 18.48 8.95 6.45
C SER A 249 18.14 8.85 7.94
N ILE A 250 17.42 9.86 8.47
CA ILE A 250 16.97 9.95 9.87
C ILE A 250 15.83 8.97 10.17
N ARG A 251 14.88 8.80 9.24
CA ARG A 251 13.67 7.96 9.44
C ARG A 251 13.99 6.48 9.61
N GLY A 252 15.09 6.00 9.03
CA GLY A 252 15.45 4.58 9.04
C GLY A 252 14.47 3.67 8.28
N SER A 253 13.40 4.21 7.69
CA SER A 253 12.39 3.43 6.94
C SER A 253 12.90 3.05 5.56
N ARG A 254 13.51 1.87 5.49
CA ARG A 254 14.15 1.25 4.32
C ARG A 254 13.20 1.13 3.12
N LEU A 255 11.92 0.91 3.40
CA LEU A 255 10.86 0.71 2.42
C LEU A 255 10.56 2.00 1.64
N VAL A 256 10.70 3.17 2.27
CA VAL A 256 10.44 4.47 1.62
C VAL A 256 11.45 4.76 0.51
N LEU A 257 12.73 4.41 0.69
CA LEU A 257 13.79 4.62 -0.30
C LEU A 257 13.52 3.84 -1.60
N VAL A 258 13.15 2.57 -1.47
CA VAL A 258 12.87 1.69 -2.61
C VAL A 258 11.57 2.12 -3.30
N MET A 259 10.55 2.51 -2.52
CA MET A 259 9.24 2.87 -3.07
C MET A 259 9.26 4.13 -3.94
N SER A 260 10.21 5.05 -3.75
CA SER A 260 10.42 6.18 -4.67
C SER A 260 10.79 5.71 -6.07
N VAL A 261 11.78 4.82 -6.19
CA VAL A 261 12.24 4.30 -7.48
C VAL A 261 11.15 3.45 -8.13
N VAL A 262 10.52 2.57 -7.36
CA VAL A 262 9.38 1.77 -7.83
C VAL A 262 8.25 2.69 -8.30
N GLY A 263 7.97 3.78 -7.59
CA GLY A 263 6.96 4.78 -7.96
C GLY A 263 7.22 5.42 -9.31
N VAL A 264 8.46 5.82 -9.58
CA VAL A 264 8.86 6.36 -10.88
C VAL A 264 8.63 5.33 -11.99
N LEU A 265 9.03 4.07 -11.78
CA LEU A 265 8.86 3.00 -12.75
C LEU A 265 7.37 2.72 -13.03
N VAL A 266 6.53 2.67 -11.98
CA VAL A 266 5.09 2.49 -12.10
C VAL A 266 4.47 3.67 -12.86
N ALA A 267 4.83 4.90 -12.51
CA ALA A 267 4.32 6.11 -13.17
C ALA A 267 4.65 6.11 -14.67
N GLN A 268 5.92 5.85 -15.02
CA GLN A 268 6.36 5.78 -16.41
C GLN A 268 5.66 4.65 -17.17
N ALA A 269 5.45 3.50 -16.54
CA ALA A 269 4.72 2.38 -17.16
C ALA A 269 3.25 2.74 -17.44
N VAL A 270 2.57 3.44 -16.52
CA VAL A 270 1.20 3.93 -16.71
C VAL A 270 1.14 4.95 -17.86
N LEU A 271 2.05 5.93 -17.86
CA LEU A 271 2.13 6.98 -18.89
C LEU A 271 2.42 6.42 -20.30
N ARG A 272 3.34 5.46 -20.42
CA ARG A 272 3.68 4.84 -21.71
C ARG A 272 2.53 4.00 -22.26
N ARG A 273 1.81 3.27 -21.40
CA ARG A 273 0.63 2.50 -21.81
C ARG A 273 -0.51 3.38 -22.29
N GLY A 274 -0.73 4.54 -21.67
CA GLY A 274 -1.76 5.49 -22.10
C GLY A 274 -1.50 6.13 -23.47
N ARG A 275 -0.26 6.10 -23.97
CA ARG A 275 0.15 6.67 -25.28
C ARG A 275 0.13 5.68 -26.44
N SER A 276 0.19 4.38 -26.15
CA SER A 276 0.22 3.35 -27.21
C SER A 276 -1.18 2.80 -27.44
N GLU A 277 -1.88 3.34 -28.44
CA GLU A 277 -3.17 2.79 -28.91
C GLU A 277 -3.01 1.43 -29.60
N SER A 278 -1.79 1.05 -29.98
CA SER A 278 -1.44 -0.24 -30.57
C SER A 278 -0.83 -1.20 -29.55
N ALA A 279 -1.59 -1.53 -28.50
CA ALA A 279 -1.21 -2.61 -27.60
C ALA A 279 -1.32 -3.96 -28.35
N ILE A 280 -0.22 -4.38 -28.99
CA ILE A 280 -0.05 -5.74 -29.50
C ILE A 280 -0.44 -6.70 -28.37
N PRO A 281 -1.35 -7.67 -28.61
CA PRO A 281 -1.76 -8.61 -27.59
C PRO A 281 -0.53 -9.35 -27.07
N VAL A 282 -0.14 -9.03 -25.84
CA VAL A 282 0.95 -9.69 -25.13
C VAL A 282 0.49 -11.13 -24.87
N SER A 283 1.21 -12.10 -25.45
CA SER A 283 0.92 -13.53 -25.28
C SER A 283 0.90 -13.90 -23.79
N ALA A 284 0.10 -14.91 -23.42
CA ALA A 284 0.00 -15.39 -22.04
C ALA A 284 1.38 -15.73 -21.46
N ALA A 285 2.24 -16.36 -22.26
CA ALA A 285 3.63 -16.66 -21.89
C ALA A 285 4.43 -15.40 -21.52
N ARG A 286 4.31 -14.32 -22.30
CA ARG A 286 5.01 -13.06 -22.01
C ARG A 286 4.45 -12.34 -20.78
N ARG A 287 3.16 -12.51 -20.46
CA ARG A 287 2.59 -12.05 -19.17
C ARG A 287 3.12 -12.84 -18.00
N VAL A 288 3.18 -14.18 -18.10
CA VAL A 288 3.76 -15.04 -17.06
C VAL A 288 5.23 -14.66 -16.84
N LEU A 289 5.99 -14.42 -17.89
CA LEU A 289 7.40 -14.02 -17.81
C LEU A 289 7.58 -12.62 -17.21
N GLN A 290 6.67 -11.68 -17.50
CA GLN A 290 6.64 -10.37 -16.85
C GLN A 290 6.32 -10.48 -15.36
N VAL A 291 5.29 -11.25 -15.00
CA VAL A 291 4.92 -11.50 -13.60
C VAL A 291 6.08 -12.18 -12.85
N GLY A 292 6.69 -13.21 -13.45
CA GLY A 292 7.84 -13.91 -12.89
C GLY A 292 9.07 -13.01 -12.72
N GLY A 293 9.43 -12.22 -13.74
CA GLY A 293 10.54 -11.26 -13.65
C GLY A 293 10.30 -10.15 -12.62
N MET A 294 9.05 -9.74 -12.41
CA MET A 294 8.68 -8.75 -11.40
C MET A 294 8.68 -9.33 -9.99
N LEU A 295 8.23 -10.58 -9.82
CA LEU A 295 8.38 -11.30 -8.55
C LEU A 295 9.87 -11.44 -8.20
N LEU A 296 10.71 -11.83 -9.16
CA LEU A 296 12.16 -11.90 -8.98
C LEU A 296 12.78 -10.53 -8.63
N GLY A 297 12.41 -9.47 -9.34
CA GLY A 297 12.91 -8.11 -9.07
C GLY A 297 12.43 -7.56 -7.72
N GLY A 298 11.19 -7.84 -7.33
CA GLY A 298 10.65 -7.50 -6.02
C GLY A 298 11.36 -8.26 -4.90
N VAL A 299 11.59 -9.56 -5.08
CA VAL A 299 12.37 -10.39 -4.17
C VAL A 299 13.81 -9.86 -4.06
N ALA A 300 14.45 -9.52 -5.18
CA ALA A 300 15.81 -8.96 -5.18
C ALA A 300 15.90 -7.62 -4.43
N LEU A 301 14.97 -6.69 -4.69
CA LEU A 301 14.88 -5.41 -3.98
C LEU A 301 14.59 -5.59 -2.49
N PHE A 302 13.77 -6.58 -2.16
CA PHE A 302 13.44 -6.92 -0.79
C PHE A 302 14.64 -7.55 -0.05
N VAL A 303 15.37 -8.47 -0.69
CA VAL A 303 16.63 -9.03 -0.16
C VAL A 303 17.69 -7.93 0.01
N LEU A 304 17.81 -7.00 -0.94
CA LEU A 304 18.67 -5.83 -0.80
C LEU A 304 18.26 -4.95 0.39
N ALA A 305 16.95 -4.74 0.60
CA ALA A 305 16.44 -3.99 1.74
C ALA A 305 16.72 -4.71 3.08
N ILE A 306 16.70 -6.05 3.10
CA ILE A 306 17.10 -6.87 4.25
C ILE A 306 18.61 -6.76 4.48
N GLY A 307 19.44 -6.97 3.46
CA GLY A 307 20.91 -6.91 3.55
C GLY A 307 21.40 -5.55 4.02
N TYR A 308 20.86 -4.47 3.46
CA TYR A 308 21.12 -3.10 3.93
C TYR A 308 20.64 -2.89 5.37
N GLY A 309 19.54 -3.54 5.75
CA GLY A 309 19.01 -3.51 7.10
C GLY A 309 19.90 -4.18 8.15
N ILE A 310 20.49 -5.32 7.80
CA ILE A 310 21.46 -6.05 8.62
C ILE A 310 22.75 -5.23 8.76
N TYR A 311 23.24 -4.65 7.65
CA TYR A 311 24.38 -3.73 7.65
C TYR A 311 24.17 -2.54 8.61
N ARG A 312 23.03 -1.85 8.51
CA ARG A 312 22.75 -0.66 9.32
C ARG A 312 22.52 -0.94 10.81
N THR A 313 21.98 -2.11 11.16
CA THR A 313 21.72 -2.50 12.56
C THR A 313 22.98 -2.97 13.29
N GLY A 314 24.14 -2.98 12.62
CA GLY A 314 25.42 -3.34 13.26
C GLY A 314 25.58 -4.83 13.51
N GLY A 315 24.69 -5.68 12.98
CA GLY A 315 24.79 -7.14 13.06
C GLY A 315 25.85 -7.75 12.13
N GLY A 316 26.91 -6.98 11.81
CA GLY A 316 27.86 -7.24 10.72
C GLY A 316 28.68 -8.52 10.82
N ASN A 317 28.60 -9.26 11.92
CA ASN A 317 29.31 -10.53 12.11
C ASN A 317 28.42 -11.77 12.00
N LYS A 318 27.13 -11.63 11.65
CA LYS A 318 26.23 -12.79 11.61
C LYS A 318 25.82 -13.12 10.18
N GLU A 319 26.17 -14.32 9.73
CA GLU A 319 25.83 -14.86 8.40
C GLU A 319 24.33 -14.72 8.09
N LEU A 320 24.03 -14.44 6.82
CA LEU A 320 22.68 -14.18 6.32
C LEU A 320 21.96 -15.52 6.11
N ASP A 321 21.48 -16.10 7.20
CA ASP A 321 20.75 -17.38 7.18
C ASP A 321 19.28 -17.19 6.75
N VAL A 322 18.71 -18.21 6.11
CA VAL A 322 17.32 -18.30 5.65
C VAL A 322 16.36 -18.03 6.81
N ASP A 323 16.64 -18.59 7.99
CA ASP A 323 15.79 -18.40 9.17
C ASP A 323 15.73 -16.95 9.62
N ARG A 324 16.83 -16.18 9.46
CA ARG A 324 16.80 -14.75 9.73
C ARG A 324 16.05 -13.96 8.68
N VAL A 325 16.17 -14.34 7.41
CA VAL A 325 15.37 -13.71 6.34
C VAL A 325 13.89 -13.93 6.60
N LEU A 326 13.49 -15.17 6.96
CA LEU A 326 12.13 -15.52 7.33
C LEU A 326 11.66 -14.77 8.58
N PHE A 327 12.50 -14.66 9.62
CA PHE A 327 12.21 -13.87 10.81
C PHE A 327 12.03 -12.37 10.52
N PHE A 328 12.86 -11.78 9.66
CA PHE A 328 12.69 -10.39 9.24
C PHE A 328 11.44 -10.20 8.38
N MET A 329 11.12 -11.15 7.48
CA MET A 329 9.88 -11.16 6.71
C MET A 329 8.66 -11.19 7.63
N ALA A 330 8.66 -12.12 8.58
CA ALA A 330 7.64 -12.26 9.59
C ALA A 330 7.42 -10.95 10.34
N ASN A 331 8.49 -10.34 10.87
CA ASN A 331 8.41 -9.07 11.59
C ASN A 331 7.98 -7.88 10.75
N VAL A 332 8.25 -7.86 9.44
CA VAL A 332 7.80 -6.76 8.55
C VAL A 332 6.27 -6.80 8.36
N PHE A 333 5.68 -7.98 8.47
CA PHE A 333 4.28 -8.27 8.18
C PHE A 333 3.51 -8.91 9.35
N ASP A 334 4.04 -8.77 10.57
CA ASP A 334 3.53 -9.38 11.79
C ASP A 334 2.08 -9.01 12.09
N THR A 335 1.64 -7.82 11.69
CA THR A 335 0.25 -7.34 11.83
C THR A 335 -0.77 -8.18 11.05
N SER A 336 -0.31 -9.09 10.18
CA SER A 336 -1.16 -10.09 9.52
C SER A 336 -1.86 -11.04 10.52
N ILE A 337 -1.18 -11.45 11.60
CA ILE A 337 -1.75 -12.40 12.58
C ILE A 337 -2.82 -11.76 13.46
N THR A 338 -2.74 -10.44 13.64
CA THR A 338 -3.65 -9.61 14.44
C THR A 338 -5.12 -9.88 14.12
N TYR A 339 -5.45 -10.06 12.84
CA TYR A 339 -6.82 -10.33 12.40
C TYR A 339 -7.35 -11.65 12.96
N PHE A 340 -6.57 -12.71 12.82
CA PHE A 340 -6.96 -14.04 13.27
C PHE A 340 -7.07 -14.13 14.79
N MET A 341 -6.21 -13.41 15.53
CA MET A 341 -6.29 -13.28 16.99
C MET A 341 -7.56 -12.56 17.43
N VAL A 342 -7.92 -11.46 16.76
CA VAL A 342 -9.10 -10.65 17.06
C VAL A 342 -10.38 -11.46 16.87
N LEU A 343 -10.47 -12.25 15.78
CA LEU A 343 -11.63 -13.10 15.51
C LEU A 343 -11.93 -14.09 16.63
N GLN A 344 -10.90 -14.64 17.28
CA GLN A 344 -11.06 -15.62 18.34
C GLN A 344 -11.41 -14.98 19.68
N LYS A 345 -10.76 -13.88 20.04
CA LYS A 345 -10.83 -13.31 21.40
C LYS A 345 -11.97 -12.29 21.59
N VAL A 346 -12.27 -11.48 20.56
CA VAL A 346 -13.20 -10.34 20.73
C VAL A 346 -14.66 -10.74 20.92
N PRO A 347 -15.22 -11.75 20.21
CA PRO A 347 -16.64 -12.09 20.36
C PRO A 347 -17.06 -12.51 21.77
N SER A 348 -16.11 -12.85 22.66
CA SER A 348 -16.39 -13.35 24.02
C SER A 348 -15.83 -12.49 25.15
N GLN A 349 -14.90 -11.56 24.88
CA GLN A 349 -14.14 -10.87 25.93
C GLN A 349 -14.25 -9.34 25.92
N ILE A 350 -14.67 -8.73 24.80
CA ILE A 350 -14.57 -7.26 24.63
C ILE A 350 -15.72 -6.72 23.77
N GLU A 351 -16.15 -5.50 24.07
CA GLU A 351 -17.08 -4.76 23.22
C GLU A 351 -16.44 -4.29 21.90
N TYR A 352 -17.23 -4.31 20.83
CA TYR A 352 -16.83 -3.70 19.55
C TYR A 352 -16.45 -2.22 19.73
N TRP A 353 -15.48 -1.76 18.95
CA TRP A 353 -14.99 -0.39 18.98
C TRP A 353 -15.95 0.63 18.38
N MET A 354 -16.96 0.19 17.62
CA MET A 354 -18.03 1.03 17.09
C MET A 354 -17.54 2.31 16.40
N GLY A 355 -16.45 2.22 15.63
CA GLY A 355 -15.89 3.33 14.85
C GLY A 355 -14.89 4.22 15.60
N LYS A 356 -14.54 3.93 16.86
CA LYS A 356 -13.59 4.72 17.66
C LYS A 356 -12.26 4.97 16.95
N SER A 357 -11.71 3.98 16.23
CA SER A 357 -10.43 4.16 15.53
C SER A 357 -10.49 5.13 14.34
N PHE A 358 -11.68 5.33 13.74
CA PHE A 358 -11.88 6.32 12.69
C PHE A 358 -12.10 7.72 13.25
N LEU A 359 -12.73 7.83 14.43
CA LEU A 359 -12.91 9.10 15.15
C LEU A 359 -11.57 9.71 15.59
N THR A 360 -10.59 8.87 15.90
CA THR A 360 -9.20 9.26 16.18
C THR A 360 -8.64 10.27 15.17
N HIS A 361 -9.00 10.21 13.89
CA HIS A 361 -8.54 11.18 12.90
C HIS A 361 -9.10 12.58 13.08
N GLY A 362 -10.37 12.67 13.44
CA GLY A 362 -10.99 13.96 13.76
C GLY A 362 -10.34 14.53 15.00
N ILE A 363 -10.21 13.70 16.04
CA ILE A 363 -9.66 14.07 17.34
C ILE A 363 -8.20 14.54 17.24
N LEU A 364 -7.37 13.86 16.45
CA LEU A 364 -5.95 14.22 16.27
C LEU A 364 -5.75 15.61 15.68
N ARG A 365 -6.72 16.11 14.89
CA ARG A 365 -6.66 17.44 14.27
C ARG A 365 -7.07 18.55 15.22
N ILE A 366 -7.70 18.23 16.33
CA ILE A 366 -8.06 19.22 17.35
C ILE A 366 -6.76 19.62 18.07
N PRO A 367 -6.37 20.92 18.01
CA PRO A 367 -5.21 21.39 18.75
C PRO A 367 -5.33 21.02 20.22
N THR A 368 -4.23 20.62 20.84
CA THR A 368 -4.22 20.16 22.25
C THR A 368 -4.76 21.23 23.20
N VAL A 369 -4.64 22.51 22.83
CA VAL A 369 -5.21 23.65 23.57
C VAL A 369 -6.74 23.54 23.68
N PHE A 370 -7.43 23.06 22.64
CA PHE A 370 -8.89 22.91 22.63
C PHE A 370 -9.35 21.53 23.09
N PHE A 371 -8.46 20.53 23.09
CA PHE A 371 -8.75 19.20 23.61
C PHE A 371 -7.53 18.62 24.33
N PRO A 372 -7.29 19.02 25.60
CA PRO A 372 -6.10 18.62 26.35
C PRO A 372 -5.99 17.11 26.58
N GLU A 373 -7.13 16.45 26.86
CA GLU A 373 -7.24 15.02 27.13
C GLU A 373 -7.21 14.14 25.86
N LYS A 374 -6.97 14.75 24.68
CA LYS A 374 -7.02 14.02 23.41
C LYS A 374 -6.11 12.80 23.40
N TYR A 375 -4.93 12.93 23.99
CA TYR A 375 -3.96 11.85 24.01
C TYR A 375 -4.44 10.69 24.87
N ASP A 376 -5.19 10.91 25.94
CA ASP A 376 -5.72 9.83 26.78
C ASP A 376 -6.80 9.01 26.08
N HIS A 377 -7.68 9.68 25.32
CA HIS A 377 -8.67 9.00 24.47
C HIS A 377 -8.02 8.21 23.32
N LEU A 378 -6.92 8.72 22.77
CA LEU A 378 -6.14 8.05 21.74
C LEU A 378 -5.31 6.90 22.33
N TRP A 379 -4.71 7.11 23.51
CA TRP A 379 -3.88 6.14 24.20
C TRP A 379 -4.70 4.97 24.73
N ALA A 380 -5.96 5.14 25.15
CA ALA A 380 -6.79 4.02 25.58
C ALA A 380 -6.96 2.95 24.48
N SER A 381 -7.03 3.36 23.22
CA SER A 381 -7.08 2.46 22.06
C SER A 381 -5.73 1.80 21.71
N ALA A 382 -4.62 2.54 21.87
CA ALA A 382 -3.26 2.01 21.67
C ALA A 382 -2.80 1.13 22.85
N LYS A 383 -3.25 1.44 24.07
CA LYS A 383 -3.06 0.67 25.29
C LYS A 383 -3.79 -0.66 25.19
N PHE A 384 -4.93 -0.72 24.52
CA PHE A 384 -5.58 -1.98 24.17
C PHE A 384 -4.69 -2.84 23.25
N THR A 385 -4.07 -2.28 22.21
CA THR A 385 -3.06 -2.98 21.39
C THR A 385 -1.94 -3.53 22.28
N LEU A 386 -1.31 -2.68 23.09
CA LEU A 386 -0.23 -3.07 23.99
C LEU A 386 -0.65 -4.16 25.01
N LEU A 387 -1.81 -4.01 25.66
CA LEU A 387 -2.32 -4.91 26.69
C LEU A 387 -2.82 -6.25 26.13
N PHE A 388 -3.38 -6.27 24.92
CA PHE A 388 -4.01 -7.47 24.36
C PHE A 388 -3.04 -8.37 23.60
N TYR A 389 -1.98 -7.78 23.04
CA TYR A 389 -0.96 -8.52 22.31
C TYR A 389 0.16 -9.06 23.21
N GLY A 390 0.32 -8.56 24.44
CA GLY A 390 1.46 -8.95 25.29
C GLY A 390 2.83 -8.56 24.69
N TYR A 391 2.82 -7.71 23.66
CA TYR A 391 4.02 -7.18 23.02
C TYR A 391 4.57 -6.05 23.88
N ASP A 392 5.17 -6.42 25.01
CA ASP A 392 6.31 -5.66 25.50
C ASP A 392 7.53 -6.15 24.69
N GLN A 393 7.62 -5.74 23.41
CA GLN A 393 8.82 -6.02 22.64
C GLN A 393 9.89 -5.02 23.07
N ASN A 394 10.58 -5.41 24.15
CA ASN A 394 11.97 -5.18 24.48
C ASN A 394 12.52 -3.80 24.09
N GLN A 395 12.74 -2.92 25.08
CA GLN A 395 13.89 -2.00 25.30
C GLN A 395 14.70 -1.45 24.08
N ALA A 396 14.20 -1.50 22.85
CA ALA A 396 14.91 -1.38 21.59
C ALA A 396 13.97 -0.98 20.43
N GLY A 397 12.85 -0.30 20.71
CA GLY A 397 12.07 0.33 19.66
C GLY A 397 10.58 0.15 19.78
N THR A 398 9.94 0.93 20.65
CA THR A 398 8.48 1.10 20.65
C THR A 398 8.02 1.80 19.36
N VAL A 399 7.67 1.03 18.34
CA VAL A 399 6.79 1.49 17.26
C VAL A 399 5.47 0.78 17.47
N ALA A 400 4.44 1.51 17.92
CA ALA A 400 3.07 1.00 17.97
C ALA A 400 2.70 0.42 16.61
N ARG A 401 2.73 -0.91 16.46
CA ARG A 401 2.38 -1.58 15.22
C ARG A 401 0.85 -1.46 15.09
N GLY A 402 0.39 -0.77 14.05
CA GLY A 402 -1.03 -0.63 13.77
C GLY A 402 -1.72 -1.97 13.54
N PHE A 403 -3.05 -2.01 13.64
CA PHE A 403 -3.82 -3.23 13.35
C PHE A 403 -3.85 -3.48 11.85
N SER A 404 -3.83 -4.72 11.36
CA SER A 404 -4.15 -4.92 9.94
C SER A 404 -5.55 -4.41 9.61
N MET A 405 -5.77 -3.98 8.36
CA MET A 405 -7.07 -3.48 7.88
C MET A 405 -8.25 -4.39 8.28
N PHE A 406 -8.07 -5.70 8.18
CA PHE A 406 -9.12 -6.67 8.52
C PHE A 406 -9.42 -6.70 10.02
N ALA A 407 -8.38 -6.69 10.86
CA ALA A 407 -8.53 -6.63 12.31
C ALA A 407 -9.25 -5.35 12.73
N GLU A 408 -8.82 -4.19 12.22
CA GLU A 408 -9.45 -2.91 12.53
C GLU A 408 -10.92 -2.86 12.11
N LEU A 409 -11.24 -3.29 10.89
CA LEU A 409 -12.60 -3.30 10.39
C LEU A 409 -13.51 -4.22 11.20
N PHE A 410 -12.99 -5.39 11.59
CA PHE A 410 -13.73 -6.31 12.43
C PHE A 410 -13.95 -5.74 13.83
N LEU A 411 -12.94 -5.13 14.45
CA LEU A 411 -13.08 -4.49 15.76
C LEU A 411 -14.13 -3.39 15.76
N ASN A 412 -14.22 -2.59 14.69
CA ASN A 412 -15.16 -1.47 14.65
C ASN A 412 -16.58 -1.88 14.26
N PHE A 413 -16.73 -2.81 13.31
CA PHE A 413 -18.02 -3.08 12.65
C PHE A 413 -18.30 -4.56 12.42
N GLY A 414 -17.53 -5.46 13.02
CA GLY A 414 -17.61 -6.90 12.80
C GLY A 414 -17.39 -7.31 11.34
N VAL A 415 -18.03 -8.41 10.94
CA VAL A 415 -17.94 -8.92 9.55
C VAL A 415 -18.45 -7.90 8.52
N TYR A 416 -19.42 -7.06 8.88
CA TYR A 416 -19.98 -6.05 7.98
C TYR A 416 -18.95 -4.99 7.57
N GLY A 417 -18.04 -4.62 8.48
CA GLY A 417 -16.93 -3.70 8.17
C GLY A 417 -16.02 -4.24 7.06
N ILE A 418 -15.66 -5.52 7.15
CA ILE A 418 -14.84 -6.20 6.15
C ILE A 418 -15.56 -6.22 4.80
N VAL A 419 -16.84 -6.61 4.79
CA VAL A 419 -17.67 -6.68 3.57
C VAL A 419 -17.76 -5.33 2.86
N ILE A 420 -18.11 -4.28 3.61
CA ILE A 420 -18.30 -2.93 3.06
C ILE A 420 -16.97 -2.41 2.50
N ALA A 421 -15.88 -2.57 3.25
CA ALA A 421 -14.56 -2.13 2.81
C ALA A 421 -14.10 -2.89 1.57
N MET A 422 -14.24 -4.22 1.54
CA MET A 422 -13.83 -5.03 0.40
C MET A 422 -14.63 -4.71 -0.86
N LEU A 423 -15.95 -4.53 -0.73
CA LEU A 423 -16.81 -4.06 -1.81
C LEU A 423 -16.33 -2.70 -2.34
N PHE A 424 -16.05 -1.75 -1.44
CA PHE A 424 -15.56 -0.43 -1.78
C PHE A 424 -14.20 -0.47 -2.47
N PHE A 425 -13.24 -1.24 -1.95
CA PHE A 425 -11.92 -1.39 -2.56
C PHE A 425 -12.01 -2.03 -3.95
N GLY A 426 -12.82 -3.07 -4.14
CA GLY A 426 -13.04 -3.68 -5.46
C GLY A 426 -13.59 -2.67 -6.47
N TRP A 427 -14.56 -1.87 -6.05
CA TRP A 427 -15.15 -0.81 -6.87
C TRP A 427 -14.13 0.29 -7.18
N MET A 428 -13.52 0.88 -6.14
CA MET A 428 -12.59 1.99 -6.24
C MET A 428 -11.35 1.60 -7.04
N ASN A 429 -10.73 0.45 -6.77
CA ASN A 429 -9.55 -0.03 -7.52
C ASN A 429 -9.87 -0.18 -9.01
N THR A 430 -11.04 -0.71 -9.33
CA THR A 430 -11.47 -0.87 -10.72
C THR A 430 -11.77 0.47 -11.41
N VAL A 431 -12.33 1.45 -10.69
CA VAL A 431 -12.51 2.81 -11.20
C VAL A 431 -11.16 3.48 -11.44
N LEU A 432 -10.27 3.47 -10.45
CA LEU A 432 -8.94 4.08 -10.51
C LEU A 432 -8.07 3.46 -11.60
N SER A 433 -8.01 2.13 -11.71
CA SER A 433 -7.27 1.45 -12.78
C SER A 433 -7.82 1.85 -14.16
N ARG A 434 -9.16 1.89 -14.32
CA ARG A 434 -9.75 2.33 -15.61
C ARG A 434 -9.43 3.80 -15.92
N MET A 435 -9.36 4.68 -14.91
CA MET A 435 -8.94 6.07 -15.08
C MET A 435 -7.46 6.18 -15.46
N ALA A 436 -6.58 5.44 -14.78
CA ALA A 436 -5.13 5.47 -14.97
C ALA A 436 -4.70 5.07 -16.39
N PHE A 437 -5.43 4.15 -17.02
CA PHE A 437 -5.10 3.62 -18.35
C PHE A 437 -5.96 4.20 -19.48
N ARG A 438 -6.56 5.37 -19.27
CA ARG A 438 -7.30 6.08 -20.33
C ARG A 438 -6.38 7.03 -21.11
N PRO A 439 -6.65 7.24 -22.41
CA PRO A 439 -6.08 8.37 -23.13
C PRO A 439 -6.44 9.69 -22.43
N GLY A 440 -5.49 10.61 -22.33
CA GLY A 440 -5.71 11.93 -21.72
C GLY A 440 -5.75 11.95 -20.18
N VAL A 441 -5.29 10.89 -19.51
CA VAL A 441 -5.11 10.93 -18.04
C VAL A 441 -4.12 12.04 -17.64
N THR A 442 -4.46 12.81 -16.60
CA THR A 442 -3.63 13.91 -16.13
C THR A 442 -2.43 13.42 -15.32
N ARG A 443 -1.31 14.14 -15.42
CA ARG A 443 -0.10 13.88 -14.63
C ARG A 443 -0.39 13.95 -13.14
N TYR A 444 -1.21 14.92 -12.73
CA TYR A 444 -1.66 15.05 -11.34
C TYR A 444 -2.34 13.79 -10.82
N PHE A 445 -3.26 13.21 -11.60
CA PHE A 445 -3.93 11.97 -11.22
C PHE A 445 -2.94 10.81 -11.08
N ILE A 446 -1.96 10.70 -11.99
CA ILE A 446 -0.96 9.61 -11.93
C ILE A 446 -0.12 9.70 -10.65
N VAL A 447 0.26 10.91 -10.19
CA VAL A 447 0.95 11.07 -8.90
C VAL A 447 0.12 10.49 -7.76
N LEU A 448 -1.17 10.85 -7.68
CA LEU A 448 -2.08 10.36 -6.65
C LEU A 448 -2.33 8.85 -6.75
N TYR A 449 -2.46 8.35 -7.98
CA TYR A 449 -2.66 6.92 -8.23
C TYR A 449 -1.45 6.10 -7.80
N VAL A 450 -0.23 6.52 -8.15
CA VAL A 450 1.00 5.85 -7.71
C VAL A 450 1.16 5.94 -6.19
N PHE A 451 0.82 7.09 -5.59
CA PHE A 451 0.82 7.20 -4.13
C PHE A 451 -0.13 6.19 -3.50
N TYR A 452 -1.34 6.07 -4.04
CA TYR A 452 -2.34 5.13 -3.59
C TYR A 452 -1.82 3.68 -3.65
N LEU A 453 -1.22 3.27 -4.77
CA LEU A 453 -0.68 1.92 -4.96
C LEU A 453 0.47 1.58 -4.01
N LEU A 454 1.42 2.50 -3.82
CA LEU A 454 2.68 2.21 -3.14
C LEU A 454 2.72 2.58 -1.67
N TYR A 455 1.79 3.44 -1.23
CA TYR A 455 1.75 3.90 0.16
C TYR A 455 0.40 3.60 0.79
N PHE A 456 -0.71 4.08 0.22
CA PHE A 456 -2.01 3.90 0.88
C PHE A 456 -2.41 2.42 1.04
N VAL A 457 -2.39 1.64 -0.05
CA VAL A 457 -2.79 0.22 -0.01
C VAL A 457 -1.89 -0.61 0.91
N PRO A 458 -0.54 -0.57 0.78
CA PRO A 458 0.34 -1.35 1.67
C PRO A 458 0.19 -0.96 3.15
N PHE A 459 0.09 0.35 3.44
CA PHE A 459 -0.13 0.80 4.83
C PHE A 459 -1.51 0.41 5.35
N SER A 460 -2.54 0.32 4.51
CA SER A 460 -3.85 -0.18 4.95
C SER A 460 -3.73 -1.62 5.43
N PHE A 461 -3.10 -2.49 4.65
CA PHE A 461 -2.88 -3.88 5.06
C PHE A 461 -1.99 -3.99 6.30
N LYS A 462 -0.94 -3.16 6.40
CA LYS A 462 0.01 -3.20 7.51
C LYS A 462 -0.53 -2.62 8.81
N SER A 463 -1.15 -1.46 8.74
CA SER A 463 -1.34 -0.56 9.88
C SER A 463 -2.80 -0.17 10.10
N GLY A 464 -3.68 -0.57 9.19
CA GLY A 464 -5.11 -0.32 9.28
C GLY A 464 -5.50 0.81 8.35
N LEU A 465 -6.80 0.90 8.05
CA LEU A 465 -7.32 1.98 7.24
C LEU A 465 -7.16 3.31 7.93
N SER A 466 -7.39 3.34 9.25
CA SER A 466 -7.25 4.56 10.03
C SER A 466 -5.83 5.12 9.90
N GLN A 467 -4.83 4.31 10.25
CA GLN A 467 -3.45 4.74 10.14
C GLN A 467 -3.04 5.04 8.69
N ALA A 468 -3.58 4.33 7.68
CA ALA A 468 -3.33 4.67 6.28
C ALA A 468 -3.86 6.06 5.90
N PHE A 469 -5.01 6.49 6.43
CA PHE A 469 -5.53 7.84 6.23
C PHE A 469 -4.65 8.91 6.90
N VAL A 470 -4.18 8.69 8.13
CA VAL A 470 -3.22 9.61 8.82
C VAL A 470 -1.85 9.60 8.15
N TYR A 471 -1.48 8.46 7.58
CA TYR A 471 -0.23 8.38 6.83
C TYR A 471 -0.35 9.20 5.54
N ALA A 472 -1.51 9.16 4.88
CA ALA A 472 -1.76 9.83 3.61
C ALA A 472 -2.03 11.33 3.76
N ASP A 473 -2.75 11.78 4.78
CA ASP A 473 -3.14 13.19 4.90
C ASP A 473 -1.93 14.11 5.07
N LEU A 474 -1.00 13.81 5.97
CA LEU A 474 0.20 14.63 6.22
C LEU A 474 1.19 14.63 5.04
N LYS A 475 1.10 13.66 4.13
CA LYS A 475 1.98 13.54 2.96
C LYS A 475 1.37 14.11 1.69
N ILE A 476 0.11 13.80 1.43
CA ILE A 476 -0.58 14.22 0.20
C ILE A 476 -1.11 15.64 0.34
N LEU A 477 -1.63 16.04 1.51
CA LEU A 477 -2.27 17.35 1.67
C LEU A 477 -1.31 18.51 1.32
N PRO A 478 -0.04 18.54 1.78
CA PRO A 478 0.89 19.58 1.35
C PRO A 478 1.09 19.60 -0.17
N PHE A 479 1.20 18.44 -0.81
CA PHE A 479 1.30 18.35 -2.27
C PHE A 479 0.07 18.95 -2.97
N ILE A 480 -1.14 18.60 -2.53
CA ILE A 480 -2.38 19.15 -3.09
C ILE A 480 -2.40 20.68 -2.94
N LEU A 481 -2.11 21.19 -1.74
CA LEU A 481 -2.12 22.62 -1.45
C LEU A 481 -1.10 23.38 -2.30
N ILE A 482 0.13 22.85 -2.43
CA ILE A 482 1.19 23.44 -3.27
C ILE A 482 0.73 23.51 -4.73
N VAL A 483 0.19 22.42 -5.28
CA VAL A 483 -0.25 22.38 -6.68
C VAL A 483 -1.39 23.37 -6.93
N LEU A 484 -2.38 23.43 -6.04
CA LEU A 484 -3.52 24.35 -6.16
C LEU A 484 -3.07 25.82 -6.05
N LEU A 485 -2.17 26.12 -5.11
CA LEU A 485 -1.61 27.46 -4.95
C LEU A 485 -0.82 27.89 -6.19
N LEU A 486 0.08 27.03 -6.68
CA LEU A 486 0.84 27.30 -7.89
C LEU A 486 -0.09 27.51 -9.08
N ARG A 487 -1.13 26.70 -9.23
CA ARG A 487 -2.13 26.89 -10.29
C ARG A 487 -2.82 28.24 -10.24
N ARG A 488 -3.19 28.68 -9.04
CA ARG A 488 -3.76 30.01 -8.85
C ARG A 488 -2.76 31.10 -9.23
N LEU A 489 -1.50 30.98 -8.82
CA LEU A 489 -0.44 31.92 -9.17
C LEU A 489 -0.19 31.98 -10.69
N GLU A 490 -0.20 30.84 -11.37
CA GLU A 490 -0.06 30.76 -12.83
C GLU A 490 -1.21 31.48 -13.53
N SER A 491 -2.44 31.33 -13.04
CA SER A 491 -3.62 31.99 -13.62
C SER A 491 -3.62 33.52 -13.47
N MET A 492 -2.88 34.06 -12.49
CA MET A 492 -2.75 35.50 -12.26
C MET A 492 -1.60 36.14 -13.06
N ARG A 493 -0.80 35.34 -13.77
CA ARG A 493 0.31 35.89 -14.56
C ARG A 493 -0.21 36.60 -15.81
N PRO A 494 0.28 37.82 -16.12
CA PRO A 494 -0.06 38.50 -17.35
C PRO A 494 0.30 37.64 -18.56
N ALA A 495 -0.59 37.58 -19.55
CA ALA A 495 -0.40 36.78 -20.77
C ALA A 495 0.91 37.11 -21.53
N ALA A 496 1.48 38.30 -21.30
CA ALA A 496 2.75 38.75 -21.88
C ALA A 496 3.99 38.03 -21.33
N VAL A 497 3.93 37.36 -20.17
CA VAL A 497 5.07 36.66 -19.55
C VAL A 497 5.07 35.15 -19.86
N MET A 498 4.06 34.66 -20.60
CA MET A 498 3.92 33.22 -20.93
C MET A 498 4.45 32.83 -22.32
N ARG A 499 4.87 33.80 -23.14
CA ARG A 499 5.63 33.56 -24.38
C ARG A 499 7.12 33.74 -24.09
#